data_AF-A0A7V3XB29-F1
#
_entry.id   AF-A0A7V3XB29-F1
#
_cell.length_a   1.000
_cell.length_b   1.000
_cell.length_c   1.000
_cell.angle_alpha   90.00
_cell.angle_beta   90.00
_cell.angle_gamma   90.00
#
_symmetry.space_group_name_H-M   'P 1'
#
loop_
_entity.id
_entity.type
_entity.pdbx_description
1 polymer ?
#
loop_
_entity_poly.entity_id
_entity_poly.type
_entity_poly.pdbx_seq_one_letter_code
_entity_poly.pdbx_strand_id
1 'polypeptide(L)'
;MRALKLMEALFKMLFLVAAFTLLTSSDVLSHEVVEHSDPELLIGWQIWLHLTIQWTHLVAFSLWLGLSAGTLLLGIKPSLDQLLYSSWILLLVILATGTYNMEWSAGISKTPTLLLLPLLERIPYGVTYTVILAIKLGFYTLTVIITLILTLLHLQGQVDKNKLRQIFLSSGAFLGVFIAFMTSIVLLFHEVADLWPTALHSSGGVVGPEGPRGQIGADQNVPPPNDFRPLATQTVWIDIGVRWVHLLGFGLWLGGNAVALVFNRISPGRFLLYSWIALIIQVLSGIASMGRWTPFYLSPYAWNLDELSHLRFGRIYTLFMATKHILVIMAISLTVIMTVRYHRIHSKKGTDQLGLQPFVVVGFFLGLAIGYIMIIVLLLHEGVDHAL
;
A
#
# COMPACT_ATOMS: atom_id res chain seq x y z
N MET A 1 18.91 -22.64 0.95
CA MET A 1 20.11 -21.79 0.76
C MET A 1 19.94 -20.70 -0.31
N ARG A 2 19.39 -20.97 -1.52
CA ARG A 2 19.18 -19.93 -2.56
C ARG A 2 18.11 -18.87 -2.23
N ALA A 3 16.97 -19.25 -1.66
CA ALA A 3 15.92 -18.30 -1.25
C ALA A 3 16.36 -17.36 -0.10
N LEU A 4 17.18 -17.86 0.82
CA LEU A 4 17.75 -17.06 1.91
C LEU A 4 18.71 -15.97 1.37
N LYS A 5 19.55 -16.31 0.38
CA LYS A 5 20.43 -15.34 -0.30
C LYS A 5 19.66 -14.27 -1.09
N LEU A 6 18.54 -14.65 -1.71
CA LEU A 6 17.66 -13.71 -2.42
C LEU A 6 16.99 -12.72 -1.44
N MET A 7 16.50 -13.21 -0.30
CA MET A 7 15.93 -12.37 0.74
C MET A 7 16.99 -11.51 1.42
N GLU A 8 18.19 -12.02 1.62
CA GLU A 8 19.32 -11.22 2.11
C GLU A 8 19.67 -10.10 1.12
N ALA A 9 19.65 -10.37 -0.18
CA ALA A 9 19.83 -9.34 -1.21
C ALA A 9 18.67 -8.32 -1.22
N LEU A 10 17.42 -8.78 -1.05
CA LEU A 10 16.25 -7.90 -0.91
C LEU A 10 16.36 -7.03 0.34
N PHE A 11 16.72 -7.60 1.50
CA PHE A 11 16.91 -6.85 2.74
C PHE A 11 18.07 -5.87 2.62
N LYS A 12 19.19 -6.25 1.98
CA LYS A 12 20.30 -5.34 1.69
C LYS A 12 19.88 -4.21 0.77
N MET A 13 19.09 -4.49 -0.27
CA MET A 13 18.53 -3.47 -1.17
C MET A 13 17.58 -2.54 -0.41
N LEU A 14 16.62 -3.07 0.34
CA LEU A 14 15.66 -2.28 1.13
C LEU A 14 16.38 -1.42 2.17
N PHE A 15 17.40 -1.97 2.82
CA PHE A 15 18.25 -1.25 3.77
C PHE A 15 19.09 -0.17 3.08
N LEU A 16 19.64 -0.45 1.90
CA LEU A 16 20.38 0.53 1.10
C LEU A 16 19.46 1.68 0.65
N VAL A 17 18.24 1.36 0.22
CA VAL A 17 17.21 2.36 -0.13
C VAL A 17 16.88 3.18 1.12
N ALA A 18 16.60 2.56 2.27
CA ALA A 18 16.34 3.29 3.51
C ALA A 18 17.52 4.17 3.95
N ALA A 19 18.75 3.68 3.87
CA ALA A 19 19.96 4.44 4.17
C ALA A 19 20.13 5.60 3.21
N PHE A 20 19.91 5.37 1.91
CA PHE A 20 19.95 6.42 0.89
C PHE A 20 18.86 7.47 1.13
N THR A 21 17.63 7.06 1.45
CA THR A 21 16.51 7.95 1.79
C THR A 21 16.86 8.84 2.99
N LEU A 22 17.42 8.26 4.06
CA LEU A 22 17.88 8.99 5.25
C LEU A 22 19.09 9.92 4.96
N LEU A 23 19.95 9.55 4.02
CA LEU A 23 21.07 10.39 3.55
C LEU A 23 20.58 11.55 2.66
N THR A 24 19.49 11.36 1.92
CA THR A 24 18.90 12.40 1.06
C THR A 24 17.89 13.30 1.78
N SER A 25 17.40 12.89 2.96
CA SER A 25 16.46 13.69 3.78
C SER A 25 17.15 14.79 4.58
N SER A 26 18.48 14.90 4.56
CA SER A 26 19.21 16.05 5.13
C SER A 26 19.33 17.16 4.09
N ASP A 27 18.60 18.27 4.26
CA ASP A 27 18.79 19.65 3.74
C ASP A 27 19.25 19.93 2.29
N VAL A 28 19.55 18.92 1.46
CA VAL A 28 20.17 19.08 0.14
C VAL A 28 19.11 19.19 -0.97
N LEU A 29 17.85 18.89 -0.68
CA LEU A 29 16.73 18.96 -1.65
C LEU A 29 15.66 20.00 -1.29
N SER A 30 15.84 20.77 -0.20
CA SER A 30 14.86 21.76 0.30
C SER A 30 14.98 23.13 -0.37
N HIS A 31 15.83 23.29 -1.37
CA HIS A 31 15.93 24.52 -2.16
C HIS A 31 15.57 24.19 -3.61
N GLU A 32 14.46 24.78 -4.09
CA GLU A 32 13.89 24.68 -5.45
C GLU A 32 12.76 23.65 -5.68
N VAL A 33 11.87 23.41 -4.72
CA VAL A 33 10.49 23.02 -5.09
C VAL A 33 9.73 24.32 -5.34
N VAL A 34 9.79 24.79 -6.59
CA VAL A 34 8.98 25.90 -7.08
C VAL A 34 7.50 25.56 -6.86
N GLU A 35 6.76 26.46 -6.21
CA GLU A 35 5.31 26.38 -6.06
C GLU A 35 4.66 26.03 -7.41
N HIS A 36 4.10 24.82 -7.49
CA HIS A 36 3.14 24.37 -8.51
C HIS A 36 3.40 24.88 -9.94
N SER A 37 4.59 24.61 -10.49
CA SER A 37 4.84 24.77 -11.94
C SER A 37 4.85 23.40 -12.61
N ASP A 38 3.70 23.00 -13.14
CA ASP A 38 3.53 21.84 -14.01
C ASP A 38 4.16 22.18 -15.38
N PRO A 39 5.29 21.57 -15.83
CA PRO A 39 5.19 20.38 -16.67
C PRO A 39 6.47 19.50 -16.74
N GLU A 40 6.88 18.79 -15.68
CA GLU A 40 7.97 17.78 -15.79
C GLU A 40 7.72 16.50 -14.95
N LEU A 41 6.46 16.11 -14.76
CA LEU A 41 6.04 14.94 -13.97
C LEU A 41 6.60 13.57 -14.44
N LEU A 42 7.46 13.51 -15.46
CA LEU A 42 8.13 12.30 -15.93
C LEU A 42 9.62 12.46 -16.31
N ILE A 43 10.26 13.63 -16.13
CA ILE A 43 11.61 13.88 -16.69
C ILE A 43 12.71 14.03 -15.61
N GLY A 44 12.35 14.02 -14.31
CA GLY A 44 13.31 14.09 -13.21
C GLY A 44 13.67 12.73 -12.59
N TRP A 45 14.95 12.51 -12.25
CA TRP A 45 15.38 11.39 -11.39
C TRP A 45 14.68 11.39 -10.01
N GLN A 46 14.24 12.57 -9.54
CA GLN A 46 13.52 12.77 -8.28
C GLN A 46 12.16 12.05 -8.24
N ILE A 47 11.46 11.98 -9.36
CA ILE A 47 10.15 11.30 -9.46
C ILE A 47 10.34 9.80 -9.35
N TRP A 48 11.34 9.25 -10.05
CA TRP A 48 11.70 7.85 -9.94
C TRP A 48 12.14 7.49 -8.51
N LEU A 49 12.84 8.39 -7.83
CA LEU A 49 13.20 8.23 -6.42
C LEU A 49 11.96 8.22 -5.53
N HIS A 50 11.05 9.18 -5.69
CA HIS A 50 9.80 9.27 -4.94
C HIS A 50 8.93 8.00 -5.10
N LEU A 51 8.69 7.57 -6.34
CA LEU A 51 7.94 6.34 -6.65
C LEU A 51 8.60 5.11 -6.02
N THR A 52 9.93 5.04 -6.06
CA THR A 52 10.68 3.93 -5.46
C THR A 52 10.56 3.92 -3.94
N ILE A 53 10.56 5.08 -3.29
CA ILE A 53 10.38 5.20 -1.84
C ILE A 53 8.96 4.81 -1.42
N GLN A 54 7.93 5.30 -2.11
CA GLN A 54 6.54 4.91 -1.86
C GLN A 54 6.33 3.40 -2.05
N TRP A 55 6.87 2.84 -3.14
CA TRP A 55 6.83 1.40 -3.38
C TRP A 55 7.56 0.62 -2.29
N THR A 56 8.74 1.07 -1.88
CA THR A 56 9.52 0.45 -0.81
C THR A 56 8.75 0.45 0.51
N HIS A 57 8.07 1.55 0.84
CA HIS A 57 7.22 1.64 2.03
C HIS A 57 6.06 0.64 1.98
N LEU A 58 5.34 0.58 0.86
CA LEU A 58 4.22 -0.35 0.66
C LEU A 58 4.69 -1.82 0.75
N VAL A 59 5.81 -2.15 0.13
CA VAL A 59 6.39 -3.50 0.17
C VAL A 59 6.83 -3.84 1.59
N ALA A 60 7.55 -2.95 2.27
CA ALA A 60 8.01 -3.20 3.64
C ALA A 60 6.84 -3.41 4.60
N PHE A 61 5.78 -2.60 4.49
CA PHE A 61 4.54 -2.80 5.25
C PHE A 61 3.88 -4.15 4.93
N SER A 62 3.76 -4.50 3.64
CA SER A 62 3.18 -5.77 3.20
C SER A 62 3.95 -6.99 3.72
N LEU A 63 5.29 -6.92 3.68
CA LEU A 63 6.18 -7.95 4.22
C LEU A 63 6.02 -8.07 5.74
N TRP A 64 5.86 -6.95 6.45
CA TRP A 64 5.68 -6.95 7.90
C TRP A 64 4.30 -7.49 8.31
N LEU A 65 3.24 -7.13 7.56
CA LEU A 65 1.91 -7.71 7.72
C LEU A 65 1.92 -9.23 7.42
N GLY A 66 2.67 -9.65 6.40
CA GLY A 66 2.94 -11.07 6.12
C GLY A 66 3.61 -11.77 7.29
N LEU A 67 4.71 -11.21 7.80
CA LEU A 67 5.50 -11.76 8.90
C LEU A 67 4.66 -11.99 10.16
N SER A 68 3.67 -11.13 10.40
CA SER A 68 2.73 -11.23 11.53
C SER A 68 1.46 -12.02 11.15
N ALA A 69 0.49 -11.38 10.51
CA ALA A 69 -0.80 -11.96 10.15
C ALA A 69 -0.66 -13.15 9.18
N GLY A 70 0.20 -13.04 8.16
CA GLY A 70 0.44 -14.13 7.20
C GLY A 70 0.99 -15.38 7.89
N THR A 71 1.96 -15.25 8.78
CA THR A 71 2.51 -16.35 9.58
C THR A 71 1.43 -17.05 10.42
N LEU A 72 0.54 -16.29 11.06
CA LEU A 72 -0.59 -16.84 11.83
C LEU A 72 -1.56 -17.63 10.93
N LEU A 73 -2.00 -17.03 9.84
CA LEU A 73 -3.01 -17.60 8.95
C LEU A 73 -2.48 -18.86 8.23
N LEU A 74 -1.21 -18.83 7.81
CA LEU A 74 -0.51 -19.96 7.23
C LEU A 74 -0.09 -21.02 8.27
N GLY A 75 -0.24 -20.72 9.57
CA GLY A 75 0.06 -21.63 10.68
C GLY A 75 1.52 -22.03 10.78
N ILE A 76 2.43 -21.15 10.39
CA ILE A 76 3.87 -21.38 10.43
C ILE A 76 4.36 -21.06 11.84
N LYS A 77 5.33 -21.85 12.32
CA LYS A 77 5.97 -21.65 13.62
C LYS A 77 7.45 -21.28 13.44
N PRO A 78 7.75 -20.06 12.98
CA PRO A 78 9.14 -19.60 12.91
C PRO A 78 9.72 -19.44 14.32
N SER A 79 11.05 -19.38 14.38
CA SER A 79 11.74 -19.03 15.63
C SER A 79 11.46 -17.57 16.00
N LEU A 80 11.43 -17.28 17.30
CA LEU A 80 11.23 -15.91 17.79
C LEU A 80 12.37 -14.97 17.33
N ASP A 81 13.60 -15.49 17.29
CA ASP A 81 14.78 -14.76 16.78
C ASP A 81 14.57 -14.27 15.33
N GLN A 82 14.09 -15.15 14.44
CA GLN A 82 13.82 -14.79 13.05
C GLN A 82 12.70 -13.76 12.91
N LEU A 83 11.64 -13.88 13.73
CA LEU A 83 10.53 -12.92 13.72
C LEU A 83 11.01 -11.53 14.16
N LEU A 84 11.69 -11.44 15.30
CA LEU A 84 12.16 -10.17 15.84
C LEU A 84 13.18 -9.50 14.91
N TYR A 85 14.18 -10.26 14.43
CA TYR A 85 15.19 -9.75 13.52
C TYR A 85 14.59 -9.22 12.21
N SER A 86 13.71 -10.00 11.57
CA SER A 86 13.05 -9.60 10.33
C SER A 86 12.13 -8.40 10.55
N SER A 87 11.43 -8.35 11.69
CA SER A 87 10.58 -7.22 12.05
C SER A 87 11.37 -5.94 12.23
N TRP A 88 12.51 -5.99 12.91
CA TRP A 88 13.35 -4.80 13.10
C TRP A 88 13.83 -4.21 11.78
N ILE A 89 14.29 -5.04 10.84
CA ILE A 89 14.69 -4.55 9.51
C ILE A 89 13.51 -3.88 8.82
N LEU A 90 12.35 -4.52 8.79
CA LEU A 90 11.16 -4.00 8.12
C LEU A 90 10.67 -2.70 8.78
N LEU A 91 10.68 -2.62 10.11
CA LEU A 91 10.29 -1.41 10.84
C LEU A 91 11.26 -0.25 10.55
N LEU A 92 12.56 -0.50 10.48
CA LEU A 92 13.53 0.54 10.10
C LEU A 92 13.26 1.08 8.68
N VAL A 93 12.97 0.19 7.73
CA VAL A 93 12.62 0.60 6.35
C VAL A 93 11.31 1.38 6.33
N ILE A 94 10.27 0.92 7.03
CA ILE A 94 8.98 1.60 7.14
C ILE A 94 9.14 2.99 7.74
N LEU A 95 9.92 3.14 8.82
CA LEU A 95 10.16 4.42 9.46
C LEU A 95 10.94 5.36 8.53
N ALA A 96 12.04 4.91 7.93
CA ALA A 96 12.86 5.72 7.03
C ALA A 96 12.07 6.24 5.82
N THR A 97 11.35 5.34 5.15
CA THR A 97 10.52 5.70 3.99
C THR A 97 9.25 6.47 4.38
N GLY A 98 8.72 6.23 5.57
CA GLY A 98 7.55 6.94 6.11
C GLY A 98 7.86 8.40 6.43
N THR A 99 9.02 8.69 7.01
CA THR A 99 9.48 10.06 7.27
C THR A 99 9.59 10.86 5.97
N TYR A 100 10.22 10.28 4.95
CA TYR A 100 10.29 10.91 3.62
C TYR A 100 8.89 11.18 3.03
N ASN A 101 7.98 10.21 3.13
CA ASN A 101 6.62 10.41 2.62
C ASN A 101 5.89 11.56 3.34
N MET A 102 6.10 11.76 4.65
CA MET A 102 5.49 12.89 5.36
C MET A 102 6.07 14.24 4.96
N GLU A 103 7.36 14.30 4.64
CA GLU A 103 8.02 15.54 4.18
C GLU A 103 7.60 15.91 2.76
N TRP A 104 7.43 14.93 1.88
CA TRP A 104 7.13 15.17 0.46
C TRP A 104 5.61 15.21 0.16
N SER A 105 4.79 14.31 0.71
CA SER A 105 3.37 14.18 0.34
C SER A 105 2.47 15.27 0.90
N ALA A 106 2.97 16.06 1.86
CA ALA A 106 2.21 17.15 2.42
C ALA A 106 2.38 18.47 1.62
N GLY A 107 3.31 18.52 0.65
CA GLY A 107 3.67 19.78 -0.02
C GLY A 107 4.20 20.85 0.96
N ILE A 108 4.54 20.44 2.19
CA ILE A 108 4.98 21.33 3.25
C ILE A 108 6.50 21.37 3.18
N SER A 109 7.05 22.47 2.66
CA SER A 109 8.50 22.74 2.64
C SER A 109 9.15 22.83 4.03
N LYS A 110 8.38 22.56 5.10
CA LYS A 110 8.80 22.54 6.50
C LYS A 110 8.16 21.33 7.18
N THR A 111 8.97 20.50 7.84
CA THR A 111 8.47 19.33 8.58
C THR A 111 7.32 19.75 9.51
N PRO A 112 6.09 19.24 9.33
CA PRO A 112 4.98 19.59 10.20
C PRO A 112 5.31 19.10 11.61
N THR A 113 5.62 20.05 12.49
CA THR A 113 5.73 19.78 13.92
C THR A 113 4.35 19.97 14.53
N LEU A 114 3.97 19.10 15.48
CA LEU A 114 2.74 19.25 16.28
C LEU A 114 2.58 20.65 16.90
N LEU A 115 3.67 21.41 16.99
CA LEU A 115 3.76 22.75 17.54
C LEU A 115 3.56 23.89 16.51
N LEU A 116 3.68 23.61 15.20
CA LEU A 116 3.53 24.59 14.12
C LEU A 116 2.20 24.35 13.38
N LEU A 117 1.10 24.73 14.05
CA LEU A 117 -0.27 24.79 13.53
C LEU A 117 -0.57 25.80 12.38
N PRO A 118 0.21 26.86 12.08
CA PRO A 118 -0.24 27.92 11.14
C PRO A 118 -0.44 27.46 9.68
N LEU A 119 0.16 26.34 9.28
CA LEU A 119 0.00 25.77 7.93
C LEU A 119 -1.30 24.96 7.78
N LEU A 120 -1.86 24.46 8.90
CA LEU A 120 -3.06 23.63 8.92
C LEU A 120 -4.35 24.42 8.65
N GLU A 121 -4.30 25.74 8.83
CA GLU A 121 -5.43 26.64 8.58
C GLU A 121 -5.62 26.96 7.08
N ARG A 122 -4.63 26.66 6.23
CA ARG A 122 -4.69 26.92 4.77
C ARG A 122 -5.19 25.73 3.96
N ILE A 123 -5.18 24.54 4.54
CA ILE A 123 -5.63 23.31 3.88
C ILE A 123 -7.02 22.95 4.43
N PRO A 124 -8.06 22.79 3.60
CA PRO A 124 -9.35 22.28 4.02
C PRO A 124 -9.18 20.97 4.79
N TYR A 125 -9.74 20.89 6.00
CA TYR A 125 -9.60 19.72 6.90
C TYR A 125 -8.17 19.44 7.40
N GLY A 126 -7.23 20.39 7.31
CA GLY A 126 -5.84 20.22 7.76
C GLY A 126 -5.70 19.71 9.20
N VAL A 127 -6.56 20.17 10.12
CA VAL A 127 -6.60 19.67 11.51
C VAL A 127 -7.00 18.19 11.58
N THR A 128 -8.09 17.81 10.91
CA THR A 128 -8.58 16.42 10.90
C THR A 128 -7.56 15.49 10.24
N TYR A 129 -7.01 15.91 9.10
CA TYR A 129 -5.93 15.20 8.41
C TYR A 129 -4.72 14.97 9.34
N THR A 130 -4.27 16.02 10.05
CA THR A 130 -3.14 15.95 10.98
C THR A 130 -3.40 15.01 12.14
N VAL A 131 -4.60 15.05 12.72
CA VAL A 131 -4.98 14.15 13.82
C VAL A 131 -4.95 12.69 13.36
N ILE A 132 -5.51 12.40 12.18
CA ILE A 132 -5.54 11.05 11.60
C ILE A 132 -4.12 10.56 11.29
N LEU A 133 -3.27 11.43 10.72
CA LEU A 133 -1.87 11.13 10.46
C LEU A 133 -1.11 10.87 11.77
N ALA A 134 -1.34 11.66 12.82
CA ALA A 134 -0.75 11.47 14.14
C ALA A 134 -1.20 10.14 14.78
N ILE A 135 -2.47 9.75 14.64
CA ILE A 135 -2.97 8.45 15.10
C ILE A 135 -2.28 7.31 14.33
N LYS A 136 -2.14 7.42 13.01
CA LYS A 136 -1.39 6.45 12.18
C LYS A 136 0.05 6.30 12.68
N LEU A 137 0.74 7.42 12.93
CA LEU A 137 2.09 7.44 13.49
C LEU A 137 2.16 6.85 14.90
N GLY A 138 1.13 7.08 15.71
CA GLY A 138 0.97 6.46 17.03
C GLY A 138 0.94 4.93 16.96
N PHE A 139 0.25 4.34 15.97
CA PHE A 139 0.25 2.90 15.76
C PHE A 139 1.61 2.34 15.30
N TYR A 140 2.36 3.07 14.47
CA TYR A 140 3.75 2.69 14.15
C TYR A 140 4.64 2.74 15.39
N THR A 141 4.55 3.81 16.18
CA THR A 141 5.31 3.96 17.43
C THR A 141 4.99 2.82 18.39
N LEU A 142 3.71 2.48 18.56
CA LEU A 142 3.28 1.36 19.39
C LEU A 142 3.84 0.02 18.88
N THR A 143 3.89 -0.17 17.57
CA THR A 143 4.49 -1.36 16.94
C THR A 143 5.97 -1.50 17.30
N VAL A 144 6.72 -0.41 17.24
CA VAL A 144 8.15 -0.35 17.62
C VAL A 144 8.33 -0.65 19.10
N ILE A 145 7.54 0.00 19.98
CA ILE A 145 7.61 -0.19 21.43
C ILE A 145 7.32 -1.65 21.81
N ILE A 146 6.26 -2.25 21.26
CA ILE A 146 5.93 -3.66 21.53
C ILE A 146 7.06 -4.57 21.04
N THR A 147 7.58 -4.34 19.84
CA THR A 147 8.70 -5.14 19.29
C THR A 147 9.95 -5.02 20.17
N LEU A 148 10.24 -3.83 20.69
CA LEU A 148 11.34 -3.58 21.64
C LEU A 148 11.15 -4.31 22.96
N ILE A 149 9.99 -4.17 23.59
CA ILE A 149 9.67 -4.85 24.84
C ILE A 149 9.81 -6.37 24.67
N LEU A 150 9.25 -6.93 23.60
CA LEU A 150 9.35 -8.37 23.32
C LEU A 150 10.79 -8.81 23.06
N THR A 151 11.60 -7.97 22.41
CA THR A 151 13.03 -8.22 22.20
C THR A 151 13.78 -8.25 23.54
N LEU A 152 13.55 -7.28 24.42
CA LEU A 152 14.18 -7.21 25.74
C LEU A 152 13.79 -8.41 26.62
N LEU A 153 12.50 -8.75 26.66
CA LEU A 153 12.00 -9.91 27.42
C LEU A 153 12.59 -11.23 26.90
N HIS A 154 12.76 -11.36 25.59
CA HIS A 154 13.42 -12.51 24.97
C HIS A 154 14.90 -12.59 25.33
N LEU A 155 15.63 -11.46 25.27
CA LEU A 155 17.06 -11.40 25.62
C LEU A 155 17.32 -11.67 27.11
N GLN A 156 16.42 -11.23 27.99
CA GLN A 156 16.52 -11.48 29.43
C GLN A 156 16.17 -12.92 29.81
N GLY A 157 15.60 -13.72 28.90
CA GLY A 157 15.21 -15.11 29.16
C GLY A 157 14.08 -15.26 30.18
N GLN A 158 13.33 -14.19 30.47
CA GLN A 158 12.34 -14.16 31.55
C GLN A 158 10.99 -14.77 31.19
N VAL A 159 10.69 -14.95 29.90
CA VAL A 159 9.37 -15.39 29.41
C VAL A 159 9.52 -16.51 28.39
N ASP A 160 8.58 -17.45 28.40
CA ASP A 160 8.49 -18.52 27.40
C ASP A 160 8.46 -17.94 25.97
N LYS A 161 9.38 -18.42 25.13
CA LYS A 161 9.51 -18.05 23.71
C LYS A 161 8.22 -18.29 22.93
N ASN A 162 7.44 -19.32 23.26
CA ASN A 162 6.18 -19.60 22.56
C ASN A 162 5.13 -18.53 22.86
N LYS A 163 5.05 -18.12 24.14
CA LYS A 163 4.16 -17.03 24.58
C LYS A 163 4.55 -15.71 23.94
N LEU A 164 5.84 -15.34 23.97
CA LEU A 164 6.34 -14.12 23.32
C LEU A 164 6.06 -14.11 21.82
N ARG A 165 6.25 -15.24 21.13
CA ARG A 165 5.92 -15.39 19.71
C ARG A 165 4.44 -15.14 19.45
N GLN A 166 3.55 -15.72 20.24
CA GLN A 166 2.11 -15.55 20.05
C GLN A 166 1.70 -14.09 20.27
N ILE A 167 2.24 -13.43 21.30
CA ILE A 167 2.00 -12.01 21.54
C ILE A 167 2.51 -11.17 20.37
N PHE A 168 3.74 -11.41 19.89
CA PHE A 168 4.31 -10.72 18.73
C PHE A 168 3.40 -10.82 17.50
N LEU A 169 2.99 -12.05 17.16
CA LEU A 169 2.19 -12.31 15.97
C LEU A 169 0.79 -11.69 16.07
N SER A 170 0.10 -11.86 17.20
CA SER A 170 -1.26 -11.33 17.38
C SER A 170 -1.28 -9.80 17.45
N SER A 171 -0.35 -9.19 18.19
CA SER A 171 -0.24 -7.73 18.28
C SER A 171 0.17 -7.11 16.94
N GLY A 172 1.14 -7.71 16.23
CA GLY A 172 1.54 -7.26 14.90
C GLY A 172 0.41 -7.36 13.88
N ALA A 173 -0.34 -8.47 13.89
CA ALA A 173 -1.49 -8.64 13.00
C ALA A 173 -2.58 -7.60 13.27
N PHE A 174 -2.91 -7.38 14.55
CA PHE A 174 -3.88 -6.36 14.96
C PHE A 174 -3.43 -4.96 14.53
N LEU A 175 -2.19 -4.58 14.84
CA LEU A 175 -1.66 -3.26 14.50
C LEU A 175 -1.57 -3.06 12.99
N GLY A 176 -1.19 -4.07 12.21
CA GLY A 176 -1.17 -3.99 10.76
C GLY A 176 -2.56 -3.74 10.17
N VAL A 177 -3.60 -4.37 10.71
CA VAL A 177 -4.98 -4.13 10.29
C VAL A 177 -5.40 -2.67 10.54
N PHE A 178 -5.08 -2.12 11.71
CA PHE A 178 -5.39 -0.74 12.06
C PHE A 178 -4.55 0.28 11.29
N ILE A 179 -3.27 0.02 11.05
CA ILE A 179 -2.41 0.88 10.25
C ILE A 179 -2.93 0.95 8.80
N ALA A 180 -3.36 -0.17 8.21
CA ALA A 180 -3.98 -0.18 6.88
C ALA A 180 -5.29 0.62 6.85
N PHE A 181 -6.10 0.51 7.91
CA PHE A 181 -7.35 1.28 8.04
C PHE A 181 -7.07 2.78 8.09
N MET A 182 -6.18 3.21 8.99
CA MET A 182 -5.77 4.61 9.11
C MET A 182 -5.14 5.12 7.81
N THR A 183 -4.36 4.29 7.11
CA THR A 183 -3.80 4.65 5.80
C THR A 183 -4.89 4.90 4.78
N SER A 184 -5.98 4.14 4.79
CA SER A 184 -7.11 4.34 3.87
C SER A 184 -7.84 5.65 4.12
N ILE A 185 -7.95 6.05 5.39
CA ILE A 185 -8.50 7.36 5.77
C ILE A 185 -7.53 8.48 5.35
N VAL A 186 -6.22 8.32 5.58
CA VAL A 186 -5.20 9.28 5.13
C VAL A 186 -5.25 9.47 3.60
N LEU A 187 -5.36 8.39 2.83
CA LEU A 187 -5.49 8.45 1.37
C LEU A 187 -6.76 9.18 0.91
N LEU A 188 -7.89 9.01 1.62
CA LEU A 188 -9.09 9.81 1.36
C LEU A 188 -8.82 11.30 1.56
N PHE A 189 -8.15 11.68 2.64
CA PHE A 189 -7.86 13.09 2.89
C PHE A 189 -6.79 13.67 1.96
N HIS A 190 -5.90 12.84 1.40
CA HIS A 190 -5.08 13.24 0.26
C HIS A 190 -5.96 13.61 -0.93
N GLU A 191 -6.90 12.74 -1.32
CA GLU A 191 -7.86 13.05 -2.39
C GLU A 191 -8.69 14.31 -2.10
N VAL A 192 -9.11 14.53 -0.84
CA VAL A 192 -9.80 15.78 -0.45
C VAL A 192 -8.92 17.00 -0.70
N ALA A 193 -7.63 16.92 -0.36
CA ALA A 193 -6.69 18.03 -0.54
C ALA A 193 -6.39 18.28 -2.02
N ASP A 194 -6.21 17.21 -2.81
CA ASP A 194 -5.82 17.29 -4.23
C ASP A 194 -6.97 17.78 -5.11
N LEU A 195 -8.21 17.37 -4.80
CA LEU A 195 -9.39 17.72 -5.59
C LEU A 195 -10.01 19.05 -5.18
N TRP A 196 -9.66 19.63 -4.03
CA TRP A 196 -10.32 20.83 -3.54
C TRP A 196 -10.25 22.01 -4.54
N PRO A 197 -11.37 22.72 -4.81
CA PRO A 197 -12.69 22.65 -4.16
C PRO A 197 -13.71 21.70 -4.80
N THR A 198 -13.28 20.86 -5.74
CA THR A 198 -14.15 19.88 -6.40
C THR A 198 -14.55 18.73 -5.46
N ALA A 199 -15.68 18.09 -5.77
CA ALA A 199 -16.21 17.00 -4.95
C ALA A 199 -15.36 15.72 -5.10
N LEU A 200 -15.20 14.97 -4.01
CA LEU A 200 -14.55 13.65 -4.00
C LEU A 200 -15.15 12.70 -5.06
N HIS A 201 -14.31 11.83 -5.64
CA HIS A 201 -14.77 10.80 -6.59
C HIS A 201 -15.83 9.89 -5.94
N SER A 202 -15.58 9.50 -4.69
CA SER A 202 -16.51 8.68 -3.89
C SER A 202 -17.86 9.34 -3.57
N SER A 203 -17.95 10.66 -3.76
CA SER A 203 -19.18 11.45 -3.58
C SER A 203 -19.88 11.81 -4.89
N GLY A 204 -19.42 11.26 -6.02
CA GLY A 204 -20.00 11.50 -7.34
C GLY A 204 -19.29 12.61 -8.14
N GLY A 205 -18.11 13.05 -7.72
CA GLY A 205 -17.20 13.83 -8.57
C GLY A 205 -16.74 12.96 -9.73
N VAL A 206 -17.43 13.03 -10.87
CA VAL A 206 -17.06 12.28 -12.08
C VAL A 206 -16.82 13.28 -13.18
N VAL A 207 -15.71 13.12 -13.90
CA VAL A 207 -15.46 13.81 -15.15
C VAL A 207 -16.10 13.03 -16.28
N GLY A 208 -17.17 13.60 -16.84
CA GLY A 208 -17.80 13.08 -18.05
C GLY A 208 -17.04 13.51 -19.30
N PRO A 209 -17.40 12.96 -20.48
CA PRO A 209 -16.82 13.36 -21.77
C PRO A 209 -17.10 14.83 -22.15
N GLU A 210 -17.94 15.54 -21.39
CA GLU A 210 -18.23 16.98 -21.54
C GLU A 210 -17.63 17.84 -20.41
N GLY A 211 -16.69 17.28 -19.61
CA GLY A 211 -16.15 17.90 -18.40
C GLY A 211 -16.82 17.40 -17.10
N PRO A 212 -16.45 17.93 -15.92
CA PRO A 212 -16.95 17.49 -14.62
C PRO A 212 -18.48 17.48 -14.58
N ARG A 213 -19.08 16.28 -14.52
CA ARG A 213 -20.50 16.09 -14.23
C ARG A 213 -20.70 16.35 -12.74
N GLY A 214 -20.80 17.63 -12.43
CA GLY A 214 -20.99 18.12 -11.07
C GLY A 214 -20.16 19.35 -10.77
N GLN A 215 -20.17 20.36 -11.65
CA GLN A 215 -20.10 21.72 -11.12
C GLN A 215 -21.29 21.86 -10.16
N ILE A 216 -21.04 21.72 -8.85
CA ILE A 216 -21.80 22.49 -7.87
C ILE A 216 -21.71 23.92 -8.41
N GLY A 217 -22.88 24.48 -8.74
CA GLY A 217 -23.01 25.57 -9.69
C GLY A 217 -21.98 26.67 -9.52
N ALA A 218 -21.62 27.29 -10.64
CA ALA A 218 -20.73 28.44 -10.77
C ALA A 218 -21.26 29.72 -10.06
N ASP A 219 -21.76 29.60 -8.83
CA ASP A 219 -21.77 30.72 -7.90
C ASP A 219 -20.39 30.74 -7.24
N GLN A 220 -19.44 31.43 -7.90
CA GLN A 220 -18.08 31.70 -7.38
C GLN A 220 -18.08 32.46 -6.04
N ASN A 221 -19.26 32.86 -5.54
CA ASN A 221 -19.49 33.56 -4.29
C ASN A 221 -19.97 32.66 -3.14
N VAL A 222 -20.27 31.38 -3.40
CA VAL A 222 -20.57 30.42 -2.34
C VAL A 222 -19.25 29.72 -2.01
N PRO A 223 -18.61 30.01 -0.86
CA PRO A 223 -17.45 29.23 -0.46
C PRO A 223 -17.85 27.75 -0.48
N PRO A 224 -17.03 26.85 -1.07
CA PRO A 224 -17.26 25.41 -0.95
C PRO A 224 -17.54 25.13 0.52
N PRO A 225 -18.61 24.39 0.85
CA PRO A 225 -19.10 24.35 2.21
C PRO A 225 -17.95 23.95 3.12
N ASN A 226 -17.57 24.86 4.02
CA ASN A 226 -16.72 24.58 5.18
C ASN A 226 -17.33 23.44 6.06
N ASP A 227 -18.54 22.99 5.71
CA ASP A 227 -19.29 21.88 6.28
C ASP A 227 -19.21 20.57 5.48
N PHE A 228 -18.33 20.42 4.48
CA PHE A 228 -18.08 19.12 3.84
C PHE A 228 -17.46 18.19 4.88
N ARG A 229 -18.25 17.53 5.72
CA ARG A 229 -17.77 16.49 6.63
C ARG A 229 -17.68 15.21 5.80
N PRO A 230 -16.55 14.87 5.13
CA PRO A 230 -16.50 13.71 4.25
C PRO A 230 -16.91 12.44 5.02
N LEU A 231 -16.45 12.35 6.28
CA LEU A 231 -16.76 11.27 7.21
C LEU A 231 -18.21 11.25 7.72
N ALA A 232 -19.06 12.23 7.40
CA ALA A 232 -20.49 12.18 7.73
C ALA A 232 -21.30 11.39 6.70
N THR A 233 -20.71 11.06 5.54
CA THR A 233 -21.41 10.37 4.46
C THR A 233 -21.13 8.87 4.44
N GLN A 234 -22.16 8.06 4.26
CA GLN A 234 -22.02 6.60 4.19
C GLN A 234 -21.17 6.17 2.98
N THR A 235 -21.24 6.90 1.87
CA THR A 235 -20.51 6.60 0.64
C THR A 235 -19.00 6.70 0.82
N VAL A 236 -18.53 7.69 1.60
CA VAL A 236 -17.11 7.84 1.96
C VAL A 236 -16.64 6.71 2.86
N TRP A 237 -17.44 6.27 3.83
CA TRP A 237 -17.08 5.11 4.67
C TRP A 237 -16.99 3.81 3.88
N ILE A 238 -17.86 3.62 2.88
CA ILE A 238 -17.77 2.48 1.98
C ILE A 238 -16.47 2.57 1.17
N ASP A 239 -16.09 3.74 0.68
CA ASP A 239 -14.83 3.93 -0.05
C ASP A 239 -13.59 3.65 0.84
N ILE A 240 -13.54 4.22 2.05
CA ILE A 240 -12.50 3.90 3.04
C ILE A 240 -12.44 2.39 3.28
N GLY A 241 -13.58 1.75 3.47
CA GLY A 241 -13.67 0.30 3.70
C GLY A 241 -13.13 -0.50 2.52
N VAL A 242 -13.46 -0.12 1.29
CA VAL A 242 -12.96 -0.77 0.07
C VAL A 242 -11.44 -0.60 -0.07
N ARG A 243 -10.90 0.61 0.12
CA ARG A 243 -9.45 0.88 0.09
C ARG A 243 -8.71 0.08 1.16
N TRP A 244 -9.27 0.02 2.37
CA TRP A 244 -8.71 -0.71 3.49
C TRP A 244 -8.62 -2.21 3.19
N VAL A 245 -9.72 -2.79 2.73
CA VAL A 245 -9.79 -4.21 2.36
C VAL A 245 -8.86 -4.50 1.17
N HIS A 246 -8.70 -3.57 0.22
CA HIS A 246 -7.75 -3.69 -0.89
C HIS A 246 -6.30 -3.69 -0.41
N LEU A 247 -5.91 -2.74 0.44
CA LEU A 247 -4.55 -2.69 1.01
C LEU A 247 -4.24 -3.95 1.83
N LEU A 248 -5.21 -4.45 2.60
CA LEU A 248 -5.06 -5.71 3.34
C LEU A 248 -4.95 -6.92 2.42
N GLY A 249 -5.79 -7.02 1.40
CA GLY A 249 -5.75 -8.11 0.42
C GLY A 249 -4.38 -8.20 -0.25
N PHE A 250 -3.86 -7.07 -0.74
CA PHE A 250 -2.53 -6.99 -1.33
C PHE A 250 -1.43 -7.34 -0.32
N GLY A 251 -1.46 -6.71 0.86
CA GLY A 251 -0.43 -6.88 1.88
C GLY A 251 -0.35 -8.32 2.39
N LEU A 252 -1.49 -8.97 2.60
CA LEU A 252 -1.57 -10.39 2.93
C LEU A 252 -1.07 -11.24 1.77
N TRP A 253 -1.49 -10.98 0.53
CA TRP A 253 -1.06 -11.81 -0.59
C TRP A 253 0.45 -11.74 -0.83
N LEU A 254 1.04 -10.55 -0.93
CA LEU A 254 2.47 -10.35 -1.10
C LEU A 254 3.26 -10.86 0.12
N GLY A 255 2.83 -10.47 1.32
CA GLY A 255 3.48 -10.86 2.58
C GLY A 255 3.43 -12.36 2.85
N GLY A 256 2.31 -13.02 2.56
CA GLY A 256 2.16 -14.47 2.69
C GLY A 256 2.99 -15.25 1.68
N ASN A 257 3.15 -14.74 0.45
CA ASN A 257 4.12 -15.30 -0.52
C ASN A 257 5.55 -15.19 0.02
N ALA A 258 5.94 -14.04 0.58
CA ALA A 258 7.28 -13.87 1.16
C ALA A 258 7.53 -14.81 2.35
N VAL A 259 6.56 -14.92 3.26
CA VAL A 259 6.60 -15.83 4.41
C VAL A 259 6.70 -17.30 3.96
N ALA A 260 5.94 -17.68 2.93
CA ALA A 260 6.04 -19.01 2.33
C ALA A 260 7.41 -19.28 1.69
N LEU A 261 7.98 -18.27 1.04
CA LEU A 261 9.30 -18.34 0.44
C LEU A 261 10.41 -18.53 1.48
N VAL A 262 10.33 -17.80 2.59
CA VAL A 262 11.35 -17.79 3.66
C VAL A 262 11.30 -19.06 4.49
N PHE A 263 10.13 -19.44 4.99
CA PHE A 263 10.03 -20.50 5.98
C PHE A 263 9.84 -21.88 5.36
N ASN A 264 9.38 -21.98 4.10
CA ASN A 264 9.24 -23.21 3.31
C ASN A 264 8.68 -24.43 4.09
N ARG A 265 7.73 -24.18 4.99
CA ARG A 265 7.14 -25.15 5.93
C ARG A 265 5.62 -24.98 5.98
N ILE A 266 4.98 -24.98 4.81
CA ILE A 266 3.52 -24.79 4.69
C ILE A 266 2.95 -25.94 3.87
N SER A 267 1.81 -26.48 4.29
CA SER A 267 1.07 -27.44 3.47
C SER A 267 0.50 -26.74 2.22
N PRO A 268 0.61 -27.34 1.03
CA PRO A 268 0.07 -26.76 -0.20
C PRO A 268 -1.40 -26.38 -0.12
N GLY A 269 -2.24 -27.22 0.49
CA GLY A 269 -3.67 -26.92 0.66
C GLY A 269 -3.92 -25.65 1.49
N ARG A 270 -3.17 -25.45 2.58
CA ARG A 270 -3.31 -24.26 3.43
C ARG A 270 -2.82 -23.00 2.75
N PHE A 271 -1.70 -23.09 2.03
CA PHE A 271 -1.21 -21.96 1.22
C PHE A 271 -2.21 -21.60 0.11
N LEU A 272 -2.78 -22.59 -0.60
CA LEU A 272 -3.79 -22.34 -1.63
C LEU A 272 -5.02 -21.66 -1.08
N LEU A 273 -5.56 -22.13 0.06
CA LEU A 273 -6.70 -21.52 0.72
C LEU A 273 -6.41 -20.06 1.07
N TYR A 274 -5.27 -19.82 1.72
CA TYR A 274 -4.80 -18.48 2.06
C TYR A 274 -4.68 -17.57 0.83
N SER A 275 -4.01 -18.05 -0.22
CA SER A 275 -3.75 -17.28 -1.42
C SER A 275 -5.05 -16.94 -2.16
N TRP A 276 -5.99 -17.87 -2.26
CA TRP A 276 -7.31 -17.63 -2.83
C TRP A 276 -8.11 -16.59 -2.05
N ILE A 277 -8.15 -16.68 -0.71
CA ILE A 277 -8.83 -15.68 0.12
C ILE A 277 -8.25 -14.30 -0.13
N ALA A 278 -6.91 -14.16 -0.06
CA ALA A 278 -6.25 -12.88 -0.27
C ALA A 278 -6.47 -12.32 -1.69
N LEU A 279 -6.43 -13.18 -2.72
CA LEU A 279 -6.68 -12.77 -4.11
C LEU A 279 -8.15 -12.39 -4.37
N ILE A 280 -9.11 -13.13 -3.82
CA ILE A 280 -10.54 -12.81 -3.95
C ILE A 280 -10.82 -11.45 -3.31
N ILE A 281 -10.30 -11.23 -2.10
CA ILE A 281 -10.37 -9.93 -1.43
C ILE A 281 -9.78 -8.84 -2.32
N GLN A 282 -8.57 -9.07 -2.86
CA GLN A 282 -7.88 -8.10 -3.72
C GLN A 282 -8.65 -7.76 -5.00
N VAL A 283 -9.21 -8.77 -5.67
CA VAL A 283 -9.95 -8.59 -6.93
C VAL A 283 -11.28 -7.88 -6.68
N LEU A 284 -12.07 -8.32 -5.71
CA LEU A 284 -13.39 -7.74 -5.43
C LEU A 284 -13.28 -6.30 -4.93
N SER A 285 -12.36 -6.05 -3.98
CA SER A 285 -12.08 -4.69 -3.52
C SER A 285 -11.47 -3.82 -4.63
N GLY A 286 -10.65 -4.40 -5.52
CA GLY A 286 -10.10 -3.68 -6.67
C GLY A 286 -11.18 -3.25 -7.66
N ILE A 287 -12.15 -4.12 -7.98
CA ILE A 287 -13.31 -3.78 -8.82
C ILE A 287 -14.15 -2.68 -8.16
N ALA A 288 -14.42 -2.80 -6.86
CA ALA A 288 -15.18 -1.80 -6.12
C ALA A 288 -14.43 -0.45 -6.04
N SER A 289 -13.11 -0.47 -5.86
CA SER A 289 -12.27 0.72 -5.83
C SER A 289 -12.26 1.39 -7.19
N MET A 290 -12.15 0.63 -8.29
CA MET A 290 -12.21 1.18 -9.65
C MET A 290 -13.53 1.89 -9.90
N GLY A 291 -14.66 1.29 -9.54
CA GLY A 291 -15.97 1.92 -9.72
C GLY A 291 -16.23 3.16 -8.85
N ARG A 292 -15.42 3.42 -7.81
CA ARG A 292 -15.59 4.55 -6.88
C ARG A 292 -14.52 5.63 -6.99
N TRP A 293 -13.34 5.26 -7.46
CA TRP A 293 -12.16 6.11 -7.42
C TRP A 293 -11.68 6.52 -8.81
N THR A 294 -12.10 5.87 -9.88
CA THR A 294 -11.76 6.37 -11.22
C THR A 294 -12.67 7.54 -11.58
N PRO A 295 -12.13 8.72 -11.94
CA PRO A 295 -12.91 9.91 -12.32
C PRO A 295 -13.62 9.76 -13.68
N PHE A 296 -13.50 8.61 -14.33
CA PHE A 296 -13.90 8.43 -15.73
C PHE A 296 -15.29 7.81 -15.84
N TYR A 297 -16.08 8.34 -16.77
CA TYR A 297 -17.39 7.79 -17.14
C TYR A 297 -17.33 6.31 -17.56
N LEU A 298 -16.20 5.90 -18.18
CA LEU A 298 -15.86 4.50 -18.47
C LEU A 298 -14.55 4.16 -17.76
N SER A 299 -14.59 3.18 -16.85
CA SER A 299 -13.38 2.76 -16.16
C SER A 299 -12.32 2.26 -17.18
N PRO A 300 -11.05 2.69 -17.04
CA PRO A 300 -9.98 2.37 -17.97
C PRO A 300 -9.51 0.93 -17.72
N TYR A 301 -10.22 0.02 -18.35
CA TYR A 301 -9.84 -1.39 -18.41
C TYR A 301 -8.90 -1.64 -19.60
N ALA A 302 -8.30 -2.82 -19.62
CA ALA A 302 -7.41 -3.25 -20.71
C ALA A 302 -8.07 -3.22 -22.10
N TRP A 303 -9.41 -3.17 -22.17
CA TRP A 303 -10.19 -3.13 -23.40
C TRP A 303 -10.61 -1.71 -23.85
N ASN A 304 -10.30 -0.66 -23.07
CA ASN A 304 -10.68 0.74 -23.36
C ASN A 304 -9.43 1.65 -23.43
N LEU A 305 -8.41 1.24 -24.19
CA LEU A 305 -7.09 1.88 -24.21
C LEU A 305 -7.10 3.33 -24.73
N ASP A 306 -8.02 3.64 -25.65
CA ASP A 306 -8.06 4.94 -26.33
C ASP A 306 -8.99 5.96 -25.65
N GLU A 307 -9.77 5.53 -24.65
CA GLU A 307 -10.81 6.36 -24.00
C GLU A 307 -10.24 7.67 -23.43
N LEU A 308 -9.04 7.60 -22.84
CA LEU A 308 -8.36 8.73 -22.21
C LEU A 308 -7.23 9.30 -23.07
N SER A 309 -7.14 8.91 -24.34
CA SER A 309 -6.03 9.33 -25.23
C SER A 309 -6.01 10.84 -25.51
N HIS A 310 -7.15 11.51 -25.33
CA HIS A 310 -7.32 12.95 -25.49
C HIS A 310 -6.89 13.76 -24.25
N LEU A 311 -6.68 13.11 -23.10
CA LEU A 311 -6.23 13.74 -21.86
C LEU A 311 -4.71 13.65 -21.70
N ARG A 312 -4.10 14.68 -21.10
CA ARG A 312 -2.66 14.66 -20.78
C ARG A 312 -2.39 13.46 -19.85
N PHE A 313 -1.34 12.69 -20.16
CA PHE A 313 -1.00 11.41 -19.52
C PHE A 313 -2.04 10.28 -19.63
N GLY A 314 -3.26 10.52 -20.12
CA GLY A 314 -4.34 9.54 -20.13
C GLY A 314 -4.01 8.26 -20.91
N ARG A 315 -3.31 8.35 -22.04
CA ARG A 315 -2.83 7.16 -22.77
C ARG A 315 -1.83 6.32 -21.97
N ILE A 316 -0.88 6.97 -21.28
CA ILE A 316 0.14 6.29 -20.47
C ILE A 316 -0.53 5.67 -19.24
N TYR A 317 -1.41 6.42 -18.58
CA TYR A 317 -2.22 5.95 -17.46
C TYR A 317 -3.01 4.68 -17.83
N THR A 318 -3.75 4.69 -18.94
CA THR A 318 -4.53 3.52 -19.38
C THR A 318 -3.64 2.32 -19.73
N LEU A 319 -2.45 2.54 -20.29
CA LEU A 319 -1.48 1.46 -20.56
C LEU A 319 -0.95 0.82 -19.27
N PHE A 320 -0.59 1.61 -18.25
CA PHE A 320 -0.16 1.09 -16.96
C PHE A 320 -1.30 0.39 -16.21
N MET A 321 -2.53 0.89 -16.34
CA MET A 321 -3.73 0.22 -15.84
C MET A 321 -3.97 -1.13 -16.52
N ALA A 322 -3.84 -1.21 -17.84
CA ALA A 322 -3.92 -2.48 -18.57
C ALA A 322 -2.82 -3.45 -18.12
N THR A 323 -1.59 -2.95 -17.95
CA THR A 323 -0.44 -3.73 -17.45
C THR A 323 -0.74 -4.30 -16.06
N LYS A 324 -1.26 -3.48 -15.13
CA LYS A 324 -1.71 -3.94 -13.80
C LYS A 324 -2.72 -5.07 -13.92
N HIS A 325 -3.75 -4.93 -14.75
CA HIS A 325 -4.77 -5.97 -14.94
C HIS A 325 -4.18 -7.28 -15.46
N ILE A 326 -3.28 -7.21 -16.45
CA ILE A 326 -2.60 -8.40 -16.98
C ILE A 326 -1.80 -9.11 -15.88
N LEU A 327 -1.05 -8.36 -15.06
CA LEU A 327 -0.29 -8.94 -13.94
C LEU A 327 -1.21 -9.61 -12.90
N VAL A 328 -2.37 -9.03 -12.60
CA VAL A 328 -3.38 -9.65 -11.72
C VAL A 328 -3.94 -10.92 -12.35
N ILE A 329 -4.24 -10.93 -13.65
CA ILE A 329 -4.68 -12.13 -14.38
C ILE A 329 -3.59 -13.21 -14.33
N MET A 330 -2.32 -12.85 -14.47
CA MET A 330 -1.20 -13.79 -14.32
C MET A 330 -1.14 -14.38 -12.91
N ALA A 331 -1.37 -13.58 -11.87
CA ALA A 331 -1.42 -14.05 -10.48
C ALA A 331 -2.58 -15.03 -10.24
N ILE A 332 -3.78 -14.72 -10.77
CA ILE A 332 -4.93 -15.64 -10.74
C ILE A 332 -4.61 -16.93 -11.49
N SER A 333 -4.06 -16.83 -12.70
CA SER A 333 -3.69 -17.98 -13.53
C SER A 333 -2.67 -18.89 -12.84
N LEU A 334 -1.67 -18.29 -12.19
CA LEU A 334 -0.68 -19.01 -11.41
C LEU A 334 -1.33 -19.81 -10.27
N THR A 335 -2.25 -19.19 -9.54
CA THR A 335 -2.99 -19.83 -8.43
C THR A 335 -3.89 -20.95 -8.96
N VAL A 336 -4.59 -20.75 -10.08
CA VAL A 336 -5.41 -21.79 -10.75
C VAL A 336 -4.54 -22.98 -11.16
N ILE A 337 -3.42 -22.75 -11.83
CA ILE A 337 -2.49 -23.82 -12.24
C ILE A 337 -2.02 -24.58 -11.00
N MET A 338 -1.66 -23.87 -9.93
CA MET A 338 -1.23 -24.47 -8.67
C MET A 338 -2.35 -25.32 -8.03
N THR A 339 -3.59 -24.83 -7.99
CA THR A 339 -4.76 -25.56 -7.49
C THR A 339 -5.04 -26.82 -8.30
N VAL A 340 -5.03 -26.73 -9.63
CA VAL A 340 -5.25 -27.89 -10.51
C VAL A 340 -4.16 -28.93 -10.33
N ARG A 341 -2.88 -28.51 -10.23
CA ARG A 341 -1.76 -29.44 -9.99
C ARG A 341 -1.86 -30.08 -8.60
N TYR A 342 -2.23 -29.31 -7.58
CA TYR A 342 -2.45 -29.83 -6.23
C TYR A 342 -3.52 -30.92 -6.24
N HIS A 343 -4.70 -30.66 -6.80
CA HIS A 343 -5.77 -31.66 -6.85
C HIS A 343 -5.40 -32.89 -7.65
N ARG A 344 -4.71 -32.74 -8.79
CA ARG A 344 -4.24 -33.89 -9.59
C ARG A 344 -3.25 -34.77 -8.84
N ILE A 345 -2.32 -34.17 -8.09
CA ILE A 345 -1.32 -34.93 -7.32
C ILE A 345 -1.98 -35.57 -6.09
N HIS A 346 -2.79 -34.80 -5.35
CA HIS A 346 -3.46 -35.27 -4.16
C HIS A 346 -4.43 -36.41 -4.47
N SER A 347 -5.22 -36.30 -5.55
CA SER A 347 -6.12 -37.36 -6.01
C SER A 347 -5.40 -38.64 -6.44
N LYS A 348 -4.21 -38.53 -7.07
CA LYS A 348 -3.47 -39.70 -7.56
C LYS A 348 -2.61 -40.38 -6.50
N LYS A 349 -2.04 -39.62 -5.57
CA LYS A 349 -1.04 -40.11 -4.61
C LYS A 349 -1.51 -40.09 -3.16
N GLY A 350 -2.61 -39.41 -2.84
CA GLY A 350 -3.05 -39.21 -1.46
C GLY A 350 -2.06 -38.37 -0.62
N THR A 351 -1.13 -37.66 -1.27
CA THR A 351 -0.04 -36.92 -0.60
C THR A 351 -0.05 -35.44 -0.94
N ASP A 352 0.33 -34.62 0.04
CA ASP A 352 0.53 -33.16 -0.09
C ASP A 352 1.90 -32.77 -0.68
N GLN A 353 2.42 -33.56 -1.61
CA GLN A 353 3.75 -33.37 -2.20
C GLN A 353 3.72 -32.46 -3.46
N LEU A 354 3.12 -31.26 -3.35
CA LEU A 354 3.30 -30.22 -4.36
C LEU A 354 4.49 -29.34 -3.98
N GLY A 355 5.49 -29.26 -4.86
CA GLY A 355 6.58 -28.29 -4.73
C GLY A 355 6.04 -26.86 -4.87
N LEU A 356 5.87 -26.15 -3.76
CA LEU A 356 5.31 -24.79 -3.74
C LEU A 356 6.28 -23.72 -4.23
N GLN A 357 7.57 -23.95 -4.02
CA GLN A 357 8.61 -22.95 -4.20
C GLN A 357 8.60 -22.22 -5.55
N PRO A 358 8.46 -22.88 -6.72
CA PRO A 358 8.41 -22.15 -7.99
C PRO A 358 7.19 -21.22 -8.09
N PHE A 359 6.02 -21.65 -7.61
CA PHE A 359 4.80 -20.84 -7.62
C PHE A 359 4.90 -19.65 -6.68
N VAL A 360 5.42 -19.88 -5.47
CA VAL A 360 5.59 -18.82 -4.46
C VAL A 360 6.62 -17.78 -4.92
N VAL A 361 7.71 -18.20 -5.58
CA VAL A 361 8.71 -17.27 -6.15
C VAL A 361 8.07 -16.39 -7.23
N VAL A 362 7.37 -16.99 -8.19
CA VAL A 362 6.71 -16.24 -9.27
C VAL A 362 5.62 -15.31 -8.69
N GLY A 363 4.82 -15.81 -7.75
CA GLY A 363 3.78 -15.02 -7.07
C GLY A 363 4.36 -13.83 -6.31
N PHE A 364 5.48 -14.01 -5.61
CA PHE A 364 6.18 -12.93 -4.92
C PHE A 364 6.63 -11.82 -5.88
N PHE A 365 7.30 -12.18 -6.99
CA PHE A 365 7.74 -11.20 -7.98
C PHE A 365 6.58 -10.53 -8.72
N LEU A 366 5.49 -11.26 -8.99
CA LEU A 366 4.26 -10.66 -9.51
C LEU A 366 3.70 -9.62 -8.55
N GLY A 367 3.68 -9.89 -7.23
CA GLY A 367 3.24 -8.93 -6.23
C GLY A 367 4.10 -7.67 -6.17
N LEU A 368 5.43 -7.82 -6.25
CA LEU A 368 6.35 -6.68 -6.35
C LEU A 368 6.06 -5.82 -7.59
N ALA A 369 5.88 -6.45 -8.75
CA ALA A 369 5.59 -5.77 -10.01
C ALA A 369 4.22 -5.07 -9.98
N ILE A 370 3.18 -5.75 -9.48
CA ILE A 370 1.83 -5.16 -9.31
C ILE A 370 1.91 -3.93 -8.41
N GLY A 371 2.63 -4.02 -7.28
CA GLY A 371 2.82 -2.90 -6.37
C GLY A 371 3.51 -1.71 -7.04
N TYR A 372 4.58 -1.95 -7.81
CA TYR A 372 5.32 -0.86 -8.47
C TYR A 372 4.50 -0.17 -9.56
N ILE A 373 3.84 -0.98 -10.41
CA ILE A 373 2.92 -0.47 -11.44
C ILE A 373 1.77 0.31 -10.81
N MET A 374 1.25 -0.14 -9.66
CA MET A 374 0.19 0.60 -8.96
C MET A 374 0.67 1.98 -8.50
N ILE A 375 1.86 2.10 -7.92
CA ILE A 375 2.41 3.39 -7.50
C ILE A 375 2.58 4.35 -8.70
N ILE A 376 3.01 3.84 -9.86
CA ILE A 376 3.05 4.63 -11.10
C ILE A 376 1.64 5.06 -11.53
N VAL A 377 0.67 4.14 -11.48
CA VAL A 377 -0.73 4.44 -11.77
C VAL A 377 -1.27 5.55 -10.86
N LEU A 378 -0.91 5.57 -9.58
CA LEU A 378 -1.33 6.62 -8.65
C LEU A 378 -0.81 7.99 -9.04
N LEU A 379 0.49 8.08 -9.34
CA LEU A 379 1.08 9.34 -9.81
C LEU A 379 0.43 9.81 -11.12
N LEU A 380 0.20 8.89 -12.05
CA LEU A 380 -0.44 9.22 -13.32
C LEU A 380 -1.92 9.58 -13.14
N HIS A 381 -2.59 9.02 -12.14
CA HIS A 381 -3.97 9.36 -11.78
C HIS A 381 -4.05 10.82 -11.34
N GLU A 382 -3.20 11.23 -10.40
CA GLU A 382 -3.08 12.63 -9.97
C GLU A 382 -2.77 13.56 -11.15
N GLY A 383 -1.85 13.15 -12.03
CA GLY A 383 -1.51 13.93 -13.23
C GLY A 383 -2.63 14.03 -14.28
N VAL A 384 -3.53 13.04 -14.35
CA VAL A 384 -4.73 13.11 -15.20
C VAL A 384 -5.81 13.95 -14.53
N ASP A 385 -5.99 13.84 -13.21
CA ASP A 385 -6.97 14.61 -12.44
C ASP A 385 -6.68 16.12 -12.50
N HIS A 386 -5.41 16.53 -12.41
CA HIS A 386 -5.01 17.94 -12.56
C HIS A 386 -5.07 18.48 -14.00
N ALA A 387 -5.16 17.60 -15.00
CA ALA A 387 -5.27 18.01 -16.40
C ALA A 387 -6.72 18.24 -16.86
N LEU A 388 -7.70 17.96 -15.99
CA LEU A 388 -9.14 18.15 -16.17
C LEU A 388 -9.57 19.49 -15.58
#